data_AF-A0A944LHJ2-F1
#
_entry.id   AF-A0A944LHJ2-F1
#
_cell.length_a   1.000
_cell.length_b   1.000
_cell.length_c   1.000
_cell.angle_alpha   90.00
_cell.angle_beta   90.00
_cell.angle_gamma   90.00
#
_symmetry.space_group_name_H-M   'P 1'
#
loop_
_entity.id
_entity.type
_entity.pdbx_description
1 polymer ?
#
loop_
_entity_poly.entity_id
_entity_poly.type
_entity_poly.pdbx_seq_one_letter_code
_entity_poly.pdbx_strand_id
1 'polypeptide(L)' 'MTLEQAAEELNVKSSLIRGLISSGELRAIQVGGRGLWRIGLQDLEDYIAAAYRRTAAHIASGELLDGGEQDSQ' A
#
# COMPACT_ATOMS: atom_id res chain seq x y z
N MET A 1 9.32 -3.78 -9.29
CA MET A 1 9.80 -2.60 -8.56
C MET A 1 10.50 -3.03 -7.26
N THR A 2 11.39 -2.21 -6.73
CA THR A 2 11.87 -2.32 -5.34
C THR A 2 10.83 -1.75 -4.38
N LEU A 3 11.07 -1.95 -3.09
CA LEU A 3 10.24 -1.39 -2.05
C LEU A 3 10.22 0.15 -2.06
N GLU A 4 11.39 0.76 -2.29
CA GLU A 4 11.56 2.21 -2.37
C GLU A 4 10.83 2.79 -3.58
N GLN A 5 10.86 2.08 -4.72
CA GLN A 5 10.13 2.49 -5.92
C GLN A 5 8.61 2.47 -5.70
N ALA A 6 8.08 1.43 -5.05
CA ALA A 6 6.65 1.37 -4.72
C ALA A 6 6.23 2.45 -3.71
N ALA A 7 7.12 2.77 -2.76
CA ALA A 7 6.89 3.82 -1.78
C ALA A 7 6.81 5.20 -2.46
N GLU A 8 7.72 5.48 -3.39
CA GLU A 8 7.70 6.70 -4.22
C GLU A 8 6.42 6.77 -5.07
N GLU A 9 6.06 5.69 -5.76
CA GLU A 9 4.89 5.64 -6.64
C GLU A 9 3.57 5.90 -5.90
N LEU A 10 3.44 5.40 -4.67
CA LEU A 10 2.29 5.65 -3.82
C LEU A 10 2.42 6.93 -2.97
N ASN A 11 3.53 7.64 -3.05
CA ASN A 11 3.87 8.79 -2.22
C ASN A 11 3.72 8.52 -0.71
N VAL A 12 4.34 7.42 -0.24
CA VAL A 12 4.31 6.96 1.16
C VAL A 12 5.71 6.62 1.67
N LYS A 13 5.84 6.44 2.99
CA LYS A 13 7.10 5.97 3.59
C LYS A 13 7.32 4.49 3.24
N SER A 14 8.57 4.12 2.95
CA SER A 14 8.99 2.72 2.77
C SER A 14 8.59 1.78 3.92
N SER A 15 8.48 2.29 5.15
CA SER A 15 7.99 1.50 6.29
C SER A 15 6.55 1.01 6.10
N LEU A 16 5.70 1.78 5.42
CA LEU A 16 4.33 1.36 5.12
C LEU A 16 4.34 0.19 4.14
N ILE A 17 5.13 0.26 3.06
CA ILE A 17 5.25 -0.83 2.09
C ILE A 17 5.78 -2.11 2.76
N ARG A 18 6.77 -2.00 3.66
CA ARG A 18 7.23 -3.15 4.47
C ARG A 18 6.08 -3.74 5.30
N GLY A 19 5.28 -2.87 5.93
CA GLY A 19 4.10 -3.26 6.69
C GLY A 19 3.12 -4.08 5.85
N LEU A 20 2.75 -3.58 4.68
CA LEU A 20 1.84 -4.24 3.74
C LEU A 20 2.35 -5.60 3.24
N ILE A 21 3.66 -5.72 3.00
CA ILE A 21 4.27 -7.01 2.65
C ILE A 21 4.19 -7.97 3.83
N SER A 22 4.51 -7.50 5.04
CA SER A 22 4.49 -8.34 6.23
C SER A 22 3.09 -8.76 6.68
N SER A 23 2.06 -7.94 6.41
CA SER A 23 0.66 -8.27 6.63
C SER A 23 0.09 -9.18 5.54
N GLY A 24 0.77 -9.31 4.40
CA GLY A 24 0.31 -10.05 3.23
C GLY A 24 -0.68 -9.28 2.34
N GLU A 25 -0.92 -8.00 2.63
CA GLU A 25 -1.80 -7.15 1.81
C GLU A 25 -1.17 -6.74 0.48
N LEU A 26 0.16 -6.65 0.43
CA LEU A 26 0.90 -6.42 -0.80
C LEU A 26 1.78 -7.64 -1.11
N ARG A 27 1.51 -8.28 -2.24
CA ARG A 27 2.33 -9.41 -2.70
C ARG A 27 3.72 -8.92 -3.10
N ALA A 28 4.73 -9.59 -2.56
CA ALA A 28 6.11 -9.39 -2.93
C ALA A 28 6.88 -10.69 -2.73
N ILE A 29 7.98 -10.85 -3.46
CA ILE A 29 8.92 -11.95 -3.25
C ILE A 29 10.23 -11.40 -2.69
N GLN A 30 10.88 -12.20 -1.85
CA GLN A 30 12.24 -11.91 -1.46
C GLN A 30 13.19 -12.45 -2.51
N VAL A 31 14.00 -11.57 -3.11
CA VAL A 31 14.97 -11.95 -4.14
C VAL A 31 16.35 -11.92 -3.51
N GLY A 32 16.94 -13.10 -3.28
CA GLY A 32 18.28 -13.21 -2.71
C GLY A 32 18.33 -12.98 -1.20
N GLY A 33 19.23 -12.08 -0.76
CA GLY A 33 19.56 -11.88 0.65
C GLY A 33 18.47 -11.24 1.51
N ARG A 34 18.74 -11.11 2.82
CA ARG A 34 17.79 -10.53 3.78
C ARG A 34 17.41 -9.10 3.40
N GLY A 35 16.12 -8.83 3.24
CA GLY A 35 15.58 -7.49 3.05
C GLY A 35 15.51 -6.99 1.60
N LEU A 36 15.92 -7.80 0.61
CA LEU A 36 15.74 -7.45 -0.80
C LEU A 36 14.38 -7.97 -1.29
N TRP A 37 13.41 -7.05 -1.41
CA TRP A 37 12.05 -7.34 -1.85
C TRP A 37 11.83 -6.89 -3.29
N ARG A 38 11.18 -7.74 -4.07
CA ARG A 38 10.70 -7.44 -5.42
C ARG A 38 9.19 -7.51 -5.42
N ILE A 39 8.57 -6.40 -5.77
CA ILE A 39 7.13 -6.30 -5.98
C ILE A 39 6.89 -6.35 -7.49
N GLY A 40 5.94 -7.15 -7.96
CA GLY A 40 5.51 -7.14 -9.36
C GLY A 40 4.76 -5.85 -9.68
N LEU A 41 4.80 -5.38 -10.93
CA LEU A 41 4.00 -4.21 -11.32
C LEU A 41 2.50 -4.49 -11.12
N GLN A 42 2.03 -5.63 -11.62
CA GLN A 42 0.66 -6.07 -11.44
C GLN A 42 0.29 -6.22 -9.95
N ASP A 43 1.22 -6.62 -9.08
CA ASP A 43 0.94 -6.77 -7.65
C ASP A 43 0.62 -5.43 -6.98
N LEU A 44 1.34 -4.36 -7.35
CA LEU A 44 1.07 -3.02 -6.86
C LEU A 44 -0.25 -2.50 -7.41
N GLU A 45 -0.50 -2.67 -8.71
CA GLU A 45 -1.76 -2.29 -9.36
C GLU A 45 -2.97 -3.03 -8.74
N ASP A 46 -2.84 -4.33 -8.49
CA ASP A 46 -3.87 -5.14 -7.84
C ASP A 46 -4.18 -4.65 -6.42
N TYR A 47 -3.13 -4.29 -5.66
CA TYR A 47 -3.26 -3.69 -4.34
C TYR A 47 -4.02 -2.35 -4.41
N ILE A 48 -3.64 -1.46 -5.32
CA ILE A 48 -4.30 -0.16 -5.54
C ILE A 48 -5.78 -0.37 -5.87
N ALA A 49 -6.08 -1.27 -6.81
CA ALA A 49 -7.45 -1.58 -7.19
C ALA A 49 -8.26 -2.15 -6.01
N ALA A 50 -7.67 -3.02 -5.19
CA ALA A 50 -8.31 -3.53 -3.98
C ALA A 50 -8.55 -2.44 -2.94
N ALA A 51 -7.58 -1.53 -2.74
CA ALA A 51 -7.73 -0.39 -1.85
C ALA A 51 -8.89 0.52 -2.26
N TYR A 52 -9.00 0.87 -3.55
CA TYR A 52 -10.14 1.63 -4.06
C TYR A 52 -11.48 0.91 -3.85
N ARG A 53 -11.55 -0.41 -4.06
CA ARG A 53 -12.77 -1.18 -3.80
C ARG A 53 -13.17 -1.14 -2.32
N ARG A 54 -12.21 -1.26 -1.40
CA ARG A 54 -12.48 -1.12 0.05
C ARG A 54 -13.01 0.26 0.38
N THR A 55 -12.37 1.31 -0.11
CA THR A 55 -12.83 2.70 0.08
C THR A 55 -14.25 2.89 -0.46
N ALA A 56 -14.54 2.40 -1.67
CA ALA A 56 -15.88 2.47 -2.26
C ALA A 56 -16.92 1.73 -1.42
N ALA A 57 -16.59 0.57 -0.88
CA ALA A 57 -17.47 -0.17 0.02
C ALA A 57 -17.75 0.60 1.31
N HIS A 58 -16.75 1.23 1.92
CA HIS A 58 -16.92 2.07 3.12
C HIS A 58 -17.75 3.34 2.84
N ILE A 59 -17.58 3.97 1.67
CA ILE A 59 -18.45 5.08 1.22
C ILE A 59 -19.91 4.58 1.17
N ALA A 60 -20.14 3.46 0.49
CA ALA A 60 -21.47 2.93 0.25
C ALA A 60 -22.17 2.45 1.53
N SER A 61 -21.42 1.94 2.52
CA SER A 61 -21.97 1.55 3.83
C SER A 61 -22.26 2.74 4.74
N GLY A 62 -21.86 3.96 4.37
CA GLY A 62 -21.97 5.15 5.21
C GLY A 62 -20.97 5.17 6.37
N GLU A 63 -19.92 4.35 6.31
CA GLU A 63 -18.92 4.17 7.37
C GLU A 63 -17.76 5.16 7.27
N LEU A 64 -17.67 5.95 6.19
CA LEU A 64 -16.71 7.05 6.13
C LEU A 64 -17.17 8.24 6.99
N LEU A 65 -16.73 8.23 8.24
CA LEU A 65 -16.80 9.34 9.17
C LEU A 65 -15.38 9.86 9.45
N ASP A 66 -15.16 11.13 9.16
CA ASP A 66 -14.11 12.02 9.68
C ASP A 66 -12.65 11.54 9.63
N GLY A 67 -11.99 11.78 8.50
CA GLY A 67 -10.55 11.99 8.39
C GLY A 67 -10.25 13.45 8.05
N GLY A 68 -10.84 14.38 8.79
CA GLY A 68 -10.58 15.81 8.65
C GLY A 68 -9.09 16.12 8.73
N GLU A 69 -8.69 17.09 7.92
CA GLU A 69 -7.41 17.80 7.91
C GLU A 69 -6.67 17.73 9.25
N GLN A 70 -5.58 16.97 9.30
CA GLN A 70 -4.50 17.17 10.26
C GLN A 70 -3.18 17.23 9.51
N ASP A 71 -2.96 18.37 8.84
CA ASP A 71 -1.61 18.92 8.73
C ASP A 71 -1.71 20.43 9.01
N SER A 72 -1.80 20.75 10.30
CA SER A 72 -1.40 22.04 10.84
C SER A 72 -0.12 21.81 11.61
N GLN A 73 1.04 22.07 11.00
CA GLN A 73 2.20 22.71 11.64
C GLN A 73 3.23 23.16 10.60
#